data_AF-A0A9P1N0G6-F1
#
_entry.id   AF-A0A9P1N0G6-F1
#
_cell.length_a   1.000
_cell.length_b   1.000
_cell.length_c   1.000
_cell.angle_alpha   90.00
_cell.angle_beta   90.00
_cell.angle_gamma   90.00
#
_symmetry.space_group_name_H-M   'P 1'
#
loop_
_entity.id
_entity.type
_entity.pdbx_description
1 polymer ?
#
loop_
_entity_poly.entity_id
_entity_poly.type
_entity_poly.pdbx_seq_one_letter_code
_entity_poly.pdbx_strand_id
1 'polypeptide(L)'
;MITSISIFHKSISIILYFANFWDVAGGIGRFYILLVQLRFLDVSSNILFFASIVRLEFYANVIVCIPVVVIERIFATYFVSDYEKNQRLWMSLIYLPLIFLISQFLVIPCIFYRPPLFWPILAFAIITIGSFIALNFLYSINLAKLEHLKKNQLFYTLSRKYQIEENLKVMWYLRGMGFQFIGLNSILIFVIIFPWSTVFSTEYSFFDIMWLLDPAIAVAFIFFPIGKFVALHKLKNPAFLRKCFLTRKIQPIRRKPEKVPDHESNIYFQQLQNSWK
;
A
#
# COMPACT_ATOMS: atom_id res chain seq x y z
N MET A 1 17.31 10.80 22.08
CA MET A 1 16.85 9.42 21.78
C MET A 1 15.76 9.53 20.72
N ILE A 2 16.14 9.46 19.44
CA ILE A 2 15.21 9.65 18.31
C ILE A 2 14.65 8.27 17.97
N THR A 3 13.49 7.96 18.52
CA THR A 3 12.72 6.77 18.18
C THR A 3 12.43 6.79 16.68
N SER A 4 12.74 5.67 16.02
CA SER A 4 12.56 5.45 14.59
C SER A 4 11.22 5.99 14.10
N ILE A 5 11.27 7.01 13.23
CA ILE A 5 10.11 7.49 12.50
C ILE A 5 9.68 6.34 11.57
N SER A 6 8.64 5.63 11.98
CA SER A 6 7.95 4.68 11.12
C SER A 6 7.35 5.48 9.98
N ILE A 7 7.92 5.35 8.78
CA ILE A 7 7.45 6.02 7.55
C ILE A 7 5.96 5.74 7.30
N PHE A 8 5.41 4.67 7.87
CA PHE A 8 3.99 4.34 7.80
C PHE A 8 3.32 4.55 9.16
N HIS A 9 2.11 5.09 9.11
CA HIS A 9 1.21 5.06 10.25
C HIS A 9 0.93 3.61 10.64
N LYS A 10 0.82 3.32 11.95
CA LYS A 10 0.55 1.96 12.45
C LYS A 10 -0.67 1.31 11.79
N SER A 11 -1.66 2.12 11.43
CA SER A 11 -2.86 1.71 10.69
C SER A 11 -2.53 1.03 9.36
N ILE A 12 -1.73 1.69 8.52
CA ILE A 12 -1.25 1.13 7.26
C ILE A 12 -0.40 -0.10 7.51
N SER A 13 0.50 -0.07 8.49
CA SER A 13 1.35 -1.23 8.77
C SER A 13 0.51 -2.47 9.07
N ILE A 14 -0.56 -2.34 9.86
CA ILE A 14 -1.48 -3.45 10.15
C ILE A 14 -2.19 -3.95 8.89
N ILE A 15 -2.70 -3.04 8.04
CA ILE A 15 -3.33 -3.43 6.77
C ILE A 15 -2.33 -4.18 5.87
N LEU A 16 -1.09 -3.70 5.79
CA LEU A 16 -0.04 -4.35 5.02
C LEU A 16 0.35 -5.71 5.62
N TYR A 17 0.45 -5.86 6.94
CA TYR A 17 0.69 -7.16 7.57
C TYR A 17 -0.44 -8.15 7.29
N PHE A 18 -1.69 -7.69 7.31
CA PHE A 18 -2.84 -8.51 6.96
C PHE A 18 -2.81 -8.95 5.49
N ALA A 19 -2.47 -8.04 4.57
CA ALA A 19 -2.26 -8.40 3.16
C ALA A 19 -1.15 -9.46 3.01
N ASN A 20 0.01 -9.26 3.66
CA ASN A 20 1.11 -10.22 3.63
C ASN A 20 0.75 -11.59 4.22
N PHE A 21 -0.08 -11.62 5.28
CA PHE A 21 -0.58 -12.87 5.84
C PHE A 21 -1.35 -13.67 4.78
N TRP A 22 -2.27 -13.01 4.08
CA TRP A 22 -3.01 -13.63 2.99
C TRP A 22 -2.13 -13.98 1.80
N ASP A 23 -1.10 -13.19 1.49
CA ASP A 23 -0.11 -13.52 0.45
C ASP A 23 0.60 -14.84 0.75
N VAL A 24 1.03 -15.04 1.99
CA VAL A 24 1.68 -16.29 2.43
C VAL A 24 0.69 -17.45 2.45
N ALA A 25 -0.49 -17.26 3.02
CA ALA A 25 -1.52 -18.30 3.11
C ALA A 25 -1.99 -18.76 1.71
N GLY A 26 -2.26 -17.79 0.81
CA GLY A 26 -2.59 -18.03 -0.58
C GLY A 26 -1.46 -18.71 -1.35
N GLY A 27 -0.21 -18.30 -1.11
CA GLY A 27 0.99 -18.93 -1.67
C GLY A 27 1.13 -20.39 -1.27
N ILE A 28 0.92 -20.72 0.01
CA ILE A 28 0.92 -22.10 0.51
C ILE A 28 -0.22 -22.92 -0.12
N GLY A 29 -1.43 -22.37 -0.16
CA GLY A 29 -2.58 -23.00 -0.82
C GLY A 29 -2.31 -23.31 -2.29
N ARG A 30 -1.70 -22.37 -3.02
CA ARG A 30 -1.31 -22.58 -4.42
C ARG A 30 -0.21 -23.62 -4.57
N PHE A 31 0.81 -23.59 -3.70
CA PHE A 31 1.88 -24.59 -3.72
C PHE A 31 1.32 -26.01 -3.53
N TYR A 32 0.38 -26.18 -2.60
CA TYR A 32 -0.33 -27.45 -2.43
C TYR A 32 -1.09 -27.87 -3.69
N ILE A 33 -1.88 -26.96 -4.28
CA ILE A 33 -2.60 -27.23 -5.53
C ILE A 33 -1.62 -27.66 -6.63
N LEU A 34 -0.49 -26.96 -6.80
CA LEU A 34 0.54 -27.31 -7.79
C LEU A 34 1.10 -28.73 -7.58
N LEU A 35 1.36 -29.14 -6.34
CA LEU A 35 1.85 -30.49 -6.05
C LEU A 35 0.82 -31.57 -6.45
N VAL A 36 -0.46 -31.32 -6.19
CA VAL A 36 -1.55 -32.21 -6.62
C VAL A 36 -1.66 -32.22 -8.16
N GLN A 37 -1.57 -31.05 -8.80
CA GLN A 37 -1.62 -30.91 -10.26
C GLN A 37 -0.48 -31.66 -10.97
N LEU A 38 0.73 -31.59 -10.42
CA LEU A 38 1.92 -32.29 -10.91
C LEU A 38 1.93 -33.78 -10.54
N ARG A 39 0.87 -34.29 -9.90
CA ARG A 39 0.72 -35.68 -9.45
C ARG A 39 1.80 -36.12 -8.45
N PHE A 40 2.39 -35.18 -7.70
CA PHE A 40 3.28 -35.49 -6.58
C PHE A 40 2.52 -35.88 -5.30
N LEU A 41 1.27 -35.44 -5.17
CA LEU A 41 0.38 -35.75 -4.04
C LEU A 41 -0.96 -36.27 -4.56
N ASP A 42 -1.57 -37.16 -3.78
CA ASP A 42 -2.91 -37.66 -4.05
C ASP A 42 -3.97 -36.58 -3.86
N VAL A 43 -5.05 -36.69 -4.64
CA VAL A 43 -6.19 -35.78 -4.60
C VAL A 43 -7.00 -36.04 -3.33
N SER A 44 -6.73 -35.28 -2.27
CA SER A 44 -7.66 -35.19 -1.15
C SER A 44 -8.68 -34.08 -1.42
N SER A 45 -9.95 -34.46 -1.64
CA SER A 45 -11.01 -33.54 -2.07
C SER A 45 -11.20 -32.36 -1.11
N ASN A 46 -11.16 -32.61 0.20
CA ASN A 46 -11.35 -31.60 1.23
C ASN A 46 -10.20 -30.59 1.28
N ILE A 47 -8.94 -31.04 1.30
CA ILE A 47 -7.78 -30.13 1.39
C ILE A 47 -7.66 -29.33 0.10
N LEU A 48 -7.93 -29.94 -1.06
CA LEU A 48 -7.93 -29.25 -2.34
C LEU A 48 -9.00 -28.15 -2.40
N PHE A 49 -10.19 -28.42 -1.85
CA PHE A 49 -11.26 -27.43 -1.73
C PHE A 49 -10.85 -26.25 -0.83
N PHE A 50 -10.33 -26.52 0.37
CA PHE A 50 -9.85 -25.47 1.28
C PHE A 50 -8.69 -24.65 0.68
N ALA A 51 -7.72 -25.31 0.04
CA ALA A 51 -6.61 -24.64 -0.63
C ALA A 51 -7.11 -23.72 -1.76
N SER A 52 -8.16 -24.13 -2.48
CA SER A 52 -8.80 -23.33 -3.53
C SER A 52 -9.51 -22.09 -2.98
N ILE A 53 -10.19 -22.22 -1.83
CA ILE A 53 -10.81 -21.07 -1.14
C ILE A 53 -9.73 -20.10 -0.65
N VAL A 54 -8.71 -20.59 0.06
CA VAL A 54 -7.62 -19.75 0.58
C VAL A 54 -6.92 -18.98 -0.54
N ARG A 55 -6.76 -19.61 -1.72
CA ARG A 55 -6.23 -18.96 -2.92
C ARG A 55 -7.14 -17.83 -3.42
N LEU A 56 -8.45 -18.05 -3.51
CA LEU A 56 -9.41 -17.02 -3.95
C LEU A 56 -9.48 -15.86 -2.95
N GLU A 57 -9.48 -16.15 -1.65
CA GLU A 57 -9.42 -15.16 -0.59
C GLU A 57 -8.17 -14.30 -0.70
N PHE A 58 -7.02 -14.89 -0.96
CA PHE A 58 -5.78 -14.14 -1.19
C PHE A 58 -5.94 -13.10 -2.32
N TYR A 59 -6.41 -13.51 -3.49
CA TYR A 59 -6.59 -12.57 -4.60
C TYR A 59 -7.56 -11.44 -4.27
N ALA A 60 -8.69 -11.76 -3.64
CA ALA A 60 -9.69 -10.78 -3.27
C ALA A 60 -9.18 -9.81 -2.18
N ASN A 61 -8.55 -10.32 -1.12
CA ASN A 61 -8.06 -9.51 -0.01
C ASN A 61 -6.96 -8.54 -0.46
N VAL A 62 -6.01 -8.95 -1.31
CA VAL A 62 -4.94 -8.07 -1.79
C VAL A 62 -5.51 -6.89 -2.57
N ILE A 63 -6.49 -7.15 -3.43
CA ILE A 63 -7.10 -6.12 -4.26
C ILE A 63 -7.95 -5.17 -3.42
N VAL A 64 -8.70 -5.69 -2.45
CA VAL A 64 -9.52 -4.89 -1.53
C VAL A 64 -8.68 -4.09 -0.53
N CYS A 65 -7.46 -4.53 -0.18
CA CYS A 65 -6.56 -3.74 0.66
C CYS A 65 -6.21 -2.38 0.02
N ILE A 66 -6.14 -2.29 -1.32
CA ILE A 66 -5.77 -1.07 -2.03
C ILE A 66 -6.75 0.09 -1.75
N PRO A 67 -8.08 -0.03 -2.00
CA PRO A 67 -9.01 1.05 -1.69
C PRO A 67 -9.08 1.36 -0.19
N VAL A 68 -8.89 0.38 0.69
CA VAL A 68 -8.85 0.65 2.15
C VAL A 68 -7.63 1.47 2.55
N VAL A 69 -6.46 1.23 1.95
CA VAL A 69 -5.28 2.10 2.13
C VAL A 69 -5.57 3.50 1.59
N VAL A 70 -6.26 3.63 0.45
CA VAL A 70 -6.67 4.96 -0.07
C VAL A 70 -7.60 5.66 0.92
N ILE A 71 -8.60 4.98 1.47
CA ILE A 71 -9.51 5.54 2.49
C ILE A 71 -8.72 6.02 3.71
N GLU A 72 -7.78 5.22 4.21
CA GLU A 72 -6.92 5.61 5.33
C GLU A 72 -6.09 6.86 4.98
N ARG A 73 -5.58 6.97 3.74
CA ARG A 73 -4.88 8.15 3.24
C ARG A 73 -5.78 9.37 3.06
N ILE A 74 -7.06 9.20 2.74
CA ILE A 74 -8.06 10.28 2.77
C ILE A 74 -8.12 10.84 4.19
N PHE A 75 -8.32 9.98 5.19
CA PHE A 75 -8.39 10.41 6.58
C PHE A 75 -7.10 11.12 7.04
N ALA A 76 -5.93 10.57 6.70
CA ALA A 76 -4.64 11.21 7.01
C ALA A 76 -4.47 12.58 6.32
N THR A 77 -5.08 12.78 5.15
CA THR A 77 -5.00 14.05 4.40
C THR A 77 -5.94 15.13 4.95
N TYR A 78 -7.13 14.74 5.41
CA TYR A 78 -8.14 15.69 5.91
C TYR A 78 -7.94 16.01 7.40
N PHE A 79 -7.63 15.00 8.23
CA PHE A 79 -7.55 15.14 9.69
C PHE A 79 -6.11 15.25 10.20
N VAL A 80 -5.24 15.99 9.50
CA VAL A 80 -3.79 16.10 9.78
C VAL A 80 -3.50 16.43 11.26
N SER A 81 -4.20 17.41 11.83
CA SER A 81 -3.99 17.89 13.21
C SER A 81 -4.42 16.89 14.29
N ASP A 82 -5.48 16.11 14.04
CA ASP A 82 -5.99 15.12 14.99
C ASP A 82 -5.31 13.75 14.82
N TYR A 83 -4.70 13.51 13.66
CA TYR A 83 -3.99 12.26 13.37
C TYR A 83 -2.71 12.11 14.19
N GLU A 84 -2.08 13.22 14.60
CA GLU A 84 -0.86 13.23 15.43
C GLU A 84 -1.14 12.90 16.89
N LYS A 85 -2.24 13.45 17.43
CA LYS A 85 -2.56 13.34 18.86
C LYS A 85 -3.07 11.97 19.26
N ASN A 86 -3.81 11.30 18.36
CA ASN A 86 -4.44 10.03 18.64
C ASN A 86 -3.94 8.98 17.65
N GLN A 87 -3.11 8.03 18.08
CA GLN A 87 -2.80 6.86 17.27
C GLN A 87 -4.06 5.99 17.17
N ARG A 88 -4.79 6.16 16.07
CA ARG A 88 -6.12 5.56 15.84
C ARG A 88 -6.04 4.07 15.50
N LEU A 89 -5.49 3.25 16.41
CA LEU A 89 -5.46 1.79 16.25
C LEU A 89 -6.88 1.21 16.07
N TRP A 90 -7.89 1.86 16.63
CA TRP A 90 -9.30 1.51 16.42
C TRP A 90 -9.73 1.57 14.94
N MET A 91 -9.10 2.41 14.11
CA MET A 91 -9.36 2.40 12.66
C MET A 91 -8.92 1.09 12.02
N SER A 92 -7.80 0.49 12.46
CA SER A 92 -7.39 -0.84 11.99
C SER A 92 -8.37 -1.94 12.40
N LEU A 93 -8.95 -1.84 13.60
CA LEU A 93 -10.00 -2.78 14.05
C LEU A 93 -11.25 -2.71 13.18
N ILE A 94 -11.51 -1.58 12.52
CA ILE A 94 -12.62 -1.42 11.55
C ILE A 94 -12.19 -1.86 10.15
N TYR A 95 -10.96 -1.54 9.74
CA TYR A 95 -10.46 -1.83 8.39
C TYR A 95 -10.33 -3.33 8.13
N LEU A 96 -9.84 -4.14 9.08
CA LEU A 96 -9.65 -5.57 8.84
C LEU A 96 -10.96 -6.32 8.56
N PRO A 97 -12.01 -6.19 9.40
CA PRO A 97 -13.32 -6.77 9.08
C PRO A 97 -13.89 -6.22 7.78
N LEU A 98 -13.70 -4.94 7.48
CA LEU A 98 -14.19 -4.34 6.25
C LEU A 98 -13.52 -4.95 5.00
N ILE A 99 -12.20 -5.17 5.04
CA ILE A 99 -11.47 -5.83 3.95
C ILE A 99 -12.04 -7.23 3.73
N PHE A 100 -12.21 -8.00 4.81
CA PHE A 100 -12.75 -9.35 4.74
C PHE A 100 -14.19 -9.37 4.22
N LEU A 101 -15.07 -8.47 4.69
CA LEU A 101 -16.45 -8.40 4.23
C LEU A 101 -16.55 -8.02 2.74
N ILE A 102 -15.75 -7.06 2.29
CA ILE A 102 -15.72 -6.66 0.88
C ILE A 102 -15.13 -7.79 0.02
N SER A 103 -14.13 -8.53 0.51
CA SER A 103 -13.57 -9.67 -0.23
C SER A 103 -14.61 -10.76 -0.50
N GLN A 104 -15.56 -10.97 0.41
CA GLN A 104 -16.64 -11.96 0.22
C GLN A 104 -17.51 -11.68 -0.99
N PHE A 105 -17.75 -10.41 -1.35
CA PHE A 105 -18.49 -10.05 -2.56
C PHE A 105 -17.77 -10.45 -3.85
N LEU A 106 -16.46 -10.70 -3.80
CA LEU A 106 -15.67 -11.21 -4.92
C LEU A 106 -15.56 -12.74 -4.88
N VAL A 107 -15.35 -13.31 -3.68
CA VAL A 107 -15.08 -14.74 -3.49
C VAL A 107 -16.34 -15.60 -3.65
N ILE A 108 -17.44 -15.24 -2.99
CA ILE A 108 -18.67 -16.04 -2.99
C ILE A 108 -19.17 -16.26 -4.44
N PRO A 109 -19.24 -15.23 -5.32
CA PRO A 109 -19.68 -15.47 -6.68
C PRO A 109 -18.75 -16.39 -7.47
N CYS A 110 -17.44 -16.28 -7.27
CA CYS A 110 -16.46 -17.15 -7.91
C CYS A 110 -16.64 -18.62 -7.54
N ILE A 111 -17.02 -18.91 -6.30
CA ILE A 111 -17.23 -20.28 -5.81
C ILE A 111 -18.57 -20.85 -6.31
N PHE A 112 -19.67 -20.13 -6.10
CA PHE A 112 -21.02 -20.67 -6.29
C PHE A 112 -21.57 -20.48 -7.70
N TYR A 113 -21.27 -19.36 -8.36
CA TYR A 113 -21.85 -19.02 -9.66
C TYR A 113 -20.88 -19.21 -10.82
N ARG A 114 -19.57 -19.35 -10.53
CA ARG A 114 -18.50 -19.60 -11.52
C ARG A 114 -18.61 -18.65 -12.73
N PRO A 115 -18.61 -17.32 -12.51
CA PRO A 115 -18.78 -16.36 -13.58
C PRO A 115 -17.65 -16.50 -14.61
N PRO A 116 -17.92 -16.15 -15.89
CA PRO A 116 -16.88 -16.00 -16.89
C PRO A 116 -15.74 -15.09 -16.41
N LEU A 117 -14.49 -15.39 -16.77
CA LEU A 117 -13.26 -14.66 -16.38
C LEU A 117 -13.34 -13.15 -16.56
N PHE A 118 -14.07 -12.71 -17.57
CA PHE A 118 -14.28 -11.32 -17.88
C PHE A 118 -14.76 -10.50 -16.65
N TRP A 119 -15.74 -11.00 -15.91
CA TRP A 119 -16.36 -10.27 -14.80
C TRP A 119 -15.43 -10.00 -13.60
N PRO A 120 -14.76 -11.01 -13.01
CA PRO A 120 -13.82 -10.77 -11.91
C PRO A 120 -12.60 -9.95 -12.37
N ILE A 121 -12.09 -10.17 -13.59
CA ILE A 121 -10.99 -9.35 -14.14
C ILE A 121 -11.41 -7.89 -14.29
N LEU A 122 -12.62 -7.63 -14.81
CA LEU A 122 -13.17 -6.29 -14.93
C LEU A 122 -13.34 -5.63 -13.56
N ALA A 123 -13.87 -6.36 -12.57
CA ALA A 123 -14.00 -5.85 -11.20
C ALA A 123 -12.64 -5.47 -10.60
N PHE A 124 -11.62 -6.32 -10.78
CA PHE A 124 -10.26 -6.08 -10.32
C PHE A 124 -9.64 -4.84 -11.01
N ALA A 125 -9.83 -4.70 -12.32
CA ALA A 125 -9.38 -3.54 -13.07
C ALA A 125 -10.05 -2.24 -12.58
N ILE A 126 -11.37 -2.25 -12.36
CA ILE A 126 -12.11 -1.08 -11.86
C ILE A 126 -11.60 -0.66 -10.48
N ILE A 127 -11.44 -1.60 -9.55
CA ILE A 127 -10.99 -1.31 -8.19
C ILE A 127 -9.56 -0.74 -8.20
N THR A 128 -8.66 -1.35 -8.97
CA THR A 128 -7.25 -0.93 -9.03
C THR A 128 -7.08 0.43 -9.71
N ILE A 129 -7.72 0.65 -10.86
CA ILE A 129 -7.69 1.93 -11.59
C ILE A 129 -8.34 3.03 -10.75
N GLY A 130 -9.52 2.79 -10.19
CA GLY A 130 -10.22 3.75 -9.33
C GLY A 130 -9.38 4.16 -8.12
N SER A 131 -8.77 3.19 -7.45
CA SER A 131 -7.88 3.47 -6.31
C SER A 131 -6.63 4.24 -6.72
N PHE A 132 -6.04 3.92 -7.88
CA PHE A 132 -4.89 4.65 -8.40
C PHE A 132 -5.24 6.11 -8.74
N ILE A 133 -6.38 6.35 -9.40
CA ILE A 133 -6.85 7.71 -9.70
C ILE A 133 -7.05 8.50 -8.41
N ALA A 134 -7.76 7.92 -7.43
CA ALA A 134 -7.99 8.54 -6.13
C ALA A 134 -6.68 8.88 -5.40
N LEU A 135 -5.69 7.98 -5.45
CA LEU A 135 -4.39 8.21 -4.84
C LEU A 135 -3.61 9.34 -5.54
N ASN A 136 -3.65 9.43 -6.87
CA ASN A 136 -3.03 10.52 -7.61
C ASN A 136 -3.71 11.86 -7.28
N PHE A 137 -5.03 11.89 -7.19
CA PHE A 137 -5.78 13.07 -6.79
C PHE A 137 -5.40 13.55 -5.38
N LEU A 138 -5.33 12.62 -4.41
CA LEU A 138 -4.89 12.94 -3.04
C LEU A 138 -3.44 13.43 -2.98
N TYR A 139 -2.56 12.88 -3.81
CA TYR A 139 -1.18 13.34 -3.92
C TYR A 139 -1.12 14.79 -4.39
N SER A 140 -1.89 15.14 -5.43
CA SER A 140 -2.00 16.51 -5.93
C SER A 140 -2.55 17.48 -4.87
N ILE A 141 -3.57 17.07 -4.10
CA ILE A 141 -4.09 17.88 -2.98
C ILE A 141 -3.00 18.13 -1.93
N ASN A 142 -2.24 17.10 -1.55
CA ASN A 142 -1.18 17.26 -0.55
C ASN A 142 -0.02 18.14 -1.06
N LEU A 143 0.30 18.09 -2.36
CA LEU A 143 1.29 19.00 -2.95
C LEU A 143 0.80 20.45 -2.91
N ALA A 144 -0.44 20.71 -3.32
CA ALA A 144 -1.03 22.04 -3.25
C ALA A 144 -1.04 22.60 -1.81
N LYS A 145 -1.38 21.75 -0.82
CA LYS A 145 -1.30 22.11 0.60
C LYS A 145 0.12 22.48 1.03
N LEU A 146 1.13 21.73 0.58
CA LEU A 146 2.53 22.01 0.90
C LEU A 146 2.99 23.34 0.29
N GLU A 147 2.63 23.61 -0.96
CA GLU A 147 2.96 24.88 -1.63
C GLU A 147 2.29 26.07 -0.95
N HIS A 148 1.01 25.94 -0.58
CA HIS A 148 0.29 26.97 0.15
C HIS A 148 0.94 27.27 1.51
N LEU A 149 1.39 26.24 2.24
CA LEU A 149 2.10 26.43 3.51
C LEU A 149 3.48 27.10 3.34
N LYS A 150 4.18 26.85 2.23
CA LYS A 150 5.45 27.53 1.92
C LYS A 150 5.24 29.01 1.60
N LYS A 151 4.14 29.36 0.95
CA LYS A 151 3.79 30.75 0.61
C LYS A 151 3.24 31.52 1.81
N ASN A 152 2.41 30.88 2.65
CA ASN A 152 1.72 31.52 3.78
C ASN A 152 2.38 31.18 5.12
N GLN A 153 3.36 32.00 5.52
CA GLN A 153 4.12 31.83 6.78
C GLN A 153 3.26 31.95 8.05
N LEU A 154 2.10 32.63 7.97
CA LEU A 154 1.21 32.87 9.12
C LEU A 154 0.60 31.58 9.72
N PHE A 155 0.46 30.51 8.92
CA PHE A 155 -0.06 29.21 9.38
C PHE A 155 1.02 28.11 9.40
N TYR A 156 2.28 28.52 9.34
CA TYR A 156 3.41 27.62 9.24
C TYR A 156 3.76 27.05 10.61
N THR A 157 3.33 25.82 10.88
CA THR A 157 3.90 25.03 11.96
C THR A 157 4.84 23.98 11.38
N LEU A 158 6.00 23.84 12.01
CA LEU A 158 7.03 22.88 11.58
C LEU A 158 6.46 21.44 11.53
N SER A 159 5.63 21.08 12.52
CA SER A 159 4.95 19.77 12.56
C SER A 159 4.07 19.54 11.33
N ARG A 160 3.22 20.51 10.96
CA ARG A 160 2.29 20.36 9.82
C ARG A 160 3.01 20.17 8.48
N LYS A 161 4.14 20.87 8.28
CA LYS A 161 4.99 20.66 7.10
C LYS A 161 5.55 19.25 7.06
N TYR A 162 6.13 18.77 8.15
CA TYR A 162 6.69 17.42 8.23
C TYR A 162 5.64 16.35 7.94
N GLN A 163 4.42 16.52 8.45
CA GLN A 163 3.32 15.58 8.23
C GLN A 163 2.88 15.50 6.77
N ILE A 164 2.75 16.65 6.09
CA ILE A 164 2.39 16.67 4.67
C ILE A 164 3.52 16.08 3.84
N GLU A 165 4.78 16.39 4.15
CA GLU A 165 5.94 15.79 3.49
C GLU A 165 6.03 14.26 3.70
N GLU A 166 5.69 13.77 4.90
CA GLU A 166 5.60 12.34 5.18
C GLU A 166 4.46 11.68 4.39
N ASN A 167 3.25 12.26 4.40
CA ASN A 167 2.12 11.78 3.61
C ASN A 167 2.45 11.73 2.12
N LEU A 168 3.14 12.75 1.58
CA LEU A 168 3.58 12.78 0.19
C LEU A 168 4.59 11.65 -0.12
N LYS A 169 5.54 11.39 0.78
CA LYS A 169 6.49 10.26 0.62
C LYS A 169 5.74 8.93 0.58
N VAL A 170 4.84 8.69 1.52
CA VAL A 170 4.03 7.46 1.57
C VAL A 170 3.19 7.31 0.29
N MET A 171 2.49 8.36 -0.12
CA MET A 171 1.68 8.34 -1.33
C MET A 171 2.52 8.11 -2.59
N TRP A 172 3.74 8.66 -2.66
CA TRP A 172 4.64 8.39 -3.79
C TRP A 172 5.00 6.90 -3.89
N TYR A 173 5.32 6.25 -2.76
CA TYR A 173 5.53 4.80 -2.74
C TYR A 173 4.27 4.04 -3.16
N LEU A 174 3.10 4.40 -2.62
CA LEU A 174 1.82 3.78 -2.95
C LEU A 174 1.48 3.93 -4.45
N ARG A 175 1.81 5.07 -5.07
CA ARG A 175 1.61 5.30 -6.52
C ARG A 175 2.47 4.38 -7.36
N GLY A 176 3.74 4.20 -6.99
CA GLY A 176 4.61 3.21 -7.64
C GLY A 176 4.06 1.79 -7.54
N MET A 177 3.48 1.43 -6.38
CA MET A 177 2.78 0.15 -6.22
C MET A 177 1.55 0.02 -7.12
N GLY A 178 0.70 1.06 -7.14
CA GLY A 178 -0.51 1.07 -7.95
C GLY A 178 -0.22 0.97 -9.45
N PHE A 179 0.81 1.66 -9.95
CA PHE A 179 1.23 1.57 -11.35
C PHE A 179 1.64 0.14 -11.75
N GLN A 180 2.36 -0.56 -10.87
CA GLN A 180 2.74 -1.95 -11.09
C GLN A 180 1.53 -2.89 -11.11
N PHE A 181 0.56 -2.70 -10.19
CA PHE A 181 -0.67 -3.48 -10.21
C PHE A 181 -1.49 -3.25 -11.49
N ILE A 182 -1.56 -2.02 -11.97
CA ILE A 182 -2.21 -1.72 -13.26
C ILE A 182 -1.49 -2.45 -14.39
N GLY A 183 -0.16 -2.39 -14.43
CA GLY A 183 0.64 -3.12 -15.43
C GLY A 183 0.39 -4.63 -15.41
N LEU A 184 0.35 -5.24 -14.23
CA LEU A 184 0.00 -6.66 -14.07
C LEU A 184 -1.42 -6.96 -14.59
N ASN A 185 -2.41 -6.15 -14.24
CA ASN A 185 -3.77 -6.30 -14.74
C ASN A 185 -3.84 -6.14 -16.27
N SER A 186 -3.12 -5.19 -16.84
CA SER A 186 -3.05 -4.99 -18.30
C SER A 186 -2.43 -6.20 -19.02
N ILE A 187 -1.38 -6.81 -18.45
CA ILE A 187 -0.80 -8.05 -18.98
C ILE A 187 -1.80 -9.19 -18.89
N LEU A 188 -2.52 -9.34 -17.77
CA LEU A 188 -3.54 -10.38 -17.61
C LEU A 188 -4.69 -10.21 -18.61
N ILE A 189 -5.18 -8.99 -18.77
CA ILE A 189 -6.19 -8.66 -19.79
C ILE A 189 -5.66 -9.01 -21.18
N PHE A 190 -4.44 -8.61 -21.51
CA PHE A 190 -3.87 -8.90 -22.82
C PHE A 190 -3.71 -10.41 -23.05
N VAL A 191 -3.15 -11.16 -22.10
CA VAL A 191 -2.90 -12.61 -22.25
C VAL A 191 -4.20 -13.43 -22.19
N ILE A 192 -5.24 -12.96 -21.49
CA ILE A 192 -6.51 -13.70 -21.36
C ILE A 192 -7.49 -13.32 -22.47
N ILE A 193 -7.68 -12.02 -22.72
CA ILE A 193 -8.73 -11.51 -23.61
C ILE A 193 -8.27 -11.48 -25.07
N PHE A 194 -6.98 -11.22 -25.35
CA PHE A 194 -6.49 -11.20 -26.73
C PHE A 194 -6.64 -12.58 -27.40
N PRO A 195 -6.19 -13.71 -26.80
CA PRO A 195 -6.40 -15.04 -27.38
C PRO A 195 -7.86 -15.46 -27.40
N TRP A 196 -8.67 -15.04 -26.41
CA TRP A 196 -10.11 -15.25 -26.41
C TRP A 196 -10.77 -14.63 -27.66
N SER A 197 -10.34 -13.43 -28.05
CA SER A 197 -10.89 -12.75 -29.23
C SER A 197 -10.37 -13.27 -30.57
N THR A 198 -9.20 -13.91 -30.61
CA THR A 198 -8.53 -14.29 -31.86
C THR A 198 -8.45 -15.80 -32.13
N VAL A 199 -8.61 -16.68 -31.13
CA VAL A 199 -8.33 -18.12 -31.27
C VAL A 199 -9.46 -19.03 -30.75
N PHE A 200 -10.23 -18.63 -29.73
CA PHE A 200 -11.08 -19.59 -29.00
C PHE A 200 -12.58 -19.35 -29.16
N SER A 201 -13.20 -20.11 -30.06
CA SER A 201 -14.63 -20.40 -30.04
C SER A 201 -14.99 -21.25 -28.80
N THR A 202 -15.58 -20.60 -27.80
CA THR A 202 -16.60 -21.14 -26.85
C THR A 202 -16.32 -22.32 -25.90
N GLU A 203 -15.13 -22.93 -25.78
CA GLU A 203 -15.02 -24.19 -25.00
C GLU A 203 -14.24 -24.18 -23.66
N TYR A 204 -13.51 -23.13 -23.27
CA TYR A 204 -12.72 -23.16 -22.02
C TYR A 204 -13.39 -22.39 -20.86
N SER A 205 -13.53 -23.05 -19.71
CA SER A 205 -14.11 -22.46 -18.51
C SER A 205 -13.11 -21.55 -17.78
N PHE A 206 -13.61 -20.69 -16.88
CA PHE A 206 -12.79 -19.85 -15.98
C PHE A 206 -11.65 -20.63 -15.32
N PHE A 207 -11.92 -21.89 -14.97
CA PHE A 207 -10.98 -22.75 -14.27
C PHE A 207 -9.82 -23.22 -15.14
N ASP A 208 -10.01 -23.36 -16.45
CA ASP A 208 -9.00 -23.92 -17.37
C ASP A 208 -7.93 -22.89 -17.75
N ILE A 209 -8.33 -21.63 -17.97
CA ILE A 209 -7.41 -20.52 -18.26
C ILE A 209 -6.78 -19.97 -16.98
N MET A 210 -7.52 -19.94 -15.85
CA MET A 210 -6.89 -19.73 -14.54
C MET A 210 -5.81 -20.79 -14.34
N TRP A 211 -6.06 -22.07 -14.59
CA TRP A 211 -5.07 -23.14 -14.47
C TRP A 211 -3.72 -22.83 -15.13
N LEU A 212 -3.73 -22.19 -16.31
CA LEU A 212 -2.53 -21.84 -17.08
C LEU A 212 -1.81 -20.59 -16.55
N LEU A 213 -2.55 -19.60 -16.05
CA LEU A 213 -2.03 -18.29 -15.63
C LEU A 213 -1.83 -18.13 -14.12
N ASP A 214 -2.46 -18.96 -13.30
CA ASP A 214 -2.38 -18.98 -11.83
C ASP A 214 -0.94 -19.08 -11.30
N PRO A 215 0.00 -19.83 -11.93
CA PRO A 215 1.41 -19.80 -11.54
C PRO A 215 2.07 -18.43 -11.74
N ALA A 216 1.78 -17.75 -12.86
CA ALA A 216 2.36 -16.44 -13.18
C ALA A 216 1.78 -15.33 -12.30
N ILE A 217 0.48 -15.39 -12.01
CA ILE A 217 -0.21 -14.50 -11.08
C ILE A 217 0.35 -14.73 -9.66
N ALA A 218 0.42 -15.97 -9.18
CA ALA A 218 0.95 -16.26 -7.85
C ALA A 218 2.41 -15.81 -7.69
N VAL A 219 3.27 -16.04 -8.68
CA VAL A 219 4.66 -15.56 -8.68
C VAL A 219 4.71 -14.02 -8.63
N ALA A 220 3.93 -13.32 -9.46
CA ALA A 220 3.89 -11.86 -9.45
C ALA A 220 3.43 -11.29 -8.09
N PHE A 221 2.44 -11.92 -7.45
CA PHE A 221 1.92 -11.49 -6.16
C PHE A 221 2.76 -11.96 -4.95
N ILE A 222 3.60 -13.00 -5.06
CA ILE A 222 4.53 -13.43 -3.99
C ILE A 222 5.81 -12.58 -3.99
N PHE A 223 6.32 -12.19 -5.16
CA PHE A 223 7.54 -11.36 -5.25
C PHE A 223 7.30 -9.87 -4.94
N PHE A 224 6.04 -9.41 -5.05
CA PHE A 224 5.65 -8.01 -4.81
C PHE A 224 5.73 -7.53 -3.34
N PRO A 225 5.28 -8.30 -2.33
CA PRO A 225 5.30 -7.92 -0.93
C PRO A 225 6.68 -8.17 -0.32
N ILE A 226 7.36 -9.28 -0.68
CA ILE A 226 8.70 -9.61 -0.17
C ILE A 226 9.73 -8.59 -0.67
N GLY A 227 9.70 -8.24 -1.96
CA GLY A 227 10.62 -7.23 -2.52
C GLY A 227 10.47 -5.86 -1.84
N LYS A 228 9.24 -5.49 -1.47
CA LYS A 228 8.95 -4.21 -0.82
C LYS A 228 9.10 -4.24 0.69
N PHE A 229 8.79 -5.33 1.37
CA PHE A 229 9.06 -5.49 2.80
C PHE A 229 10.57 -5.55 3.05
N VAL A 230 11.34 -6.23 2.20
CA VAL A 230 12.81 -6.20 2.21
C VAL A 230 13.33 -4.80 1.84
N ALA A 231 12.75 -4.10 0.87
CA ALA A 231 13.14 -2.73 0.56
C ALA A 231 12.81 -1.74 1.68
N LEU A 232 11.66 -1.89 2.36
CA LEU A 232 11.22 -1.09 3.51
C LEU A 232 12.04 -1.38 4.76
N HIS A 233 12.42 -2.64 4.97
CA HIS A 233 13.34 -3.03 6.04
C HIS A 233 14.78 -2.61 5.73
N LYS A 234 15.18 -2.53 4.46
CA LYS A 234 16.46 -1.95 4.02
C LYS A 234 16.46 -0.42 4.08
N LEU A 235 15.32 0.24 3.90
CA LEU A 235 15.15 1.69 4.13
C LEU A 235 15.30 2.08 5.61
N LYS A 236 15.03 1.15 6.55
CA LYS A 236 15.42 1.30 7.97
C LYS A 236 16.93 1.27 8.19
N ASN A 237 17.72 0.79 7.23
CA ASN A 237 19.18 0.71 7.34
C ASN A 237 19.83 1.92 6.63
N PRO A 238 20.36 2.92 7.37
CA PRO A 238 20.93 4.14 6.77
C PRO A 238 22.12 3.85 5.83
N ALA A 239 22.75 2.68 5.93
CA ALA A 239 23.82 2.24 5.03
C ALA A 239 23.33 1.89 3.61
N PHE A 240 22.09 1.42 3.45
CA PHE A 240 21.52 1.06 2.15
C PHE A 240 21.12 2.30 1.33
N LEU A 241 20.53 3.30 2.00
CA LEU A 241 20.24 4.61 1.41
C LEU A 241 21.51 5.32 0.91
N ARG A 242 22.63 5.18 1.64
CA ARG A 242 23.95 5.66 1.21
C ARG A 242 24.53 4.94 -0.01
N LYS A 243 24.09 3.70 -0.29
CA LYS A 243 24.58 2.90 -1.42
C LYS A 243 23.73 3.05 -2.68
N CYS A 244 22.41 3.16 -2.54
CA CYS A 244 21.50 3.28 -3.69
C CYS A 244 21.42 4.70 -4.26
N PHE A 245 21.69 5.71 -3.45
CA PHE A 245 21.81 7.08 -3.93
C PHE A 245 23.28 7.47 -3.92
N LEU A 246 23.84 7.69 -5.11
CA LEU A 246 25.03 8.53 -5.34
C LEU A 246 24.73 10.01 -4.96
N THR A 247 24.01 10.25 -3.86
CA THR A 247 23.83 11.56 -3.27
C THR A 247 25.11 11.91 -2.55
N ARG A 248 25.99 12.58 -3.31
CA ARG A 248 26.87 13.66 -2.91
C ARG A 248 26.82 13.89 -1.39
N LYS A 249 27.89 13.48 -0.69
CA LYS A 249 28.12 13.71 0.75
C LYS A 249 27.35 14.94 1.23
N ILE A 250 26.18 14.75 1.82
CA ILE A 250 25.65 15.74 2.75
C ILE A 250 26.61 15.59 3.92
N GLN A 251 27.64 16.45 3.93
CA GLN A 251 28.38 16.70 5.15
C GLN A 251 27.32 16.96 6.23
N PRO A 252 27.41 16.32 7.40
CA PRO A 252 26.57 16.76 8.50
C PRO A 252 26.79 18.27 8.57
N ILE A 253 25.71 19.04 8.50
CA ILE A 253 25.78 20.44 8.85
C ILE A 253 26.27 20.41 10.30
N ARG A 254 27.59 20.52 10.48
CA ARG A 254 28.18 21.08 11.67
C ARG A 254 27.52 22.43 11.68
N ARG A 255 26.45 22.55 12.46
CA ARG A 255 25.99 23.85 12.92
C ARG A 255 27.27 24.45 13.50
N LYS A 256 27.93 25.34 12.75
CA LYS A 256 28.60 26.44 13.43
C LYS A 256 27.50 26.96 14.33
N PRO A 257 27.71 27.05 15.66
CA PRO A 257 26.74 27.73 16.51
C PRO A 257 26.47 29.04 15.78
N GLU A 258 25.27 29.13 15.21
CA GLU A 258 24.75 30.40 14.75
C GLU A 258 24.78 31.19 16.03
N LYS A 259 25.66 32.20 16.07
CA LYS A 259 25.62 33.19 17.12
C LYS A 259 24.24 33.81 16.96
N VAL A 260 23.25 33.23 17.64
CA VAL A 260 22.06 33.94 18.05
C VAL A 260 22.64 35.20 18.67
N PRO A 261 22.37 36.39 18.13
CA PRO A 261 22.81 37.59 18.79
C PRO A 261 22.09 37.55 20.14
N ASP A 262 22.84 37.25 21.21
CA ASP A 262 22.33 37.23 22.60
C ASP A 262 21.56 38.51 22.92
N HIS A 263 21.79 39.58 22.15
CA HIS A 263 21.09 40.84 22.19
C HIS A 263 19.56 40.72 21.97
N GLU A 264 19.07 40.01 20.95
CA GLU A 264 17.62 39.95 20.68
C GLU A 264 16.86 39.14 21.73
N SER A 265 17.41 38.00 22.15
CA SER A 265 16.80 37.19 23.22
C SER A 265 16.78 37.93 24.55
N ASN A 266 17.87 38.66 24.89
CA ASN A 266 17.92 39.46 26.11
C ASN A 266 16.96 40.65 26.10
N ILE A 267 16.67 41.25 24.94
CA ILE A 267 15.66 42.32 24.82
C ILE A 267 14.26 41.79 25.16
N TYR A 268 13.89 40.60 24.67
CA TYR A 268 12.60 39.98 25.00
C TYR A 268 12.47 39.64 26.50
N PHE A 269 13.54 39.11 27.12
CA PHE A 269 13.53 38.83 28.56
C PHE A 269 13.52 40.10 29.42
N GLN A 270 14.21 41.18 29.02
CA GLN A 270 14.15 42.47 29.70
C GLN A 270 12.77 43.13 29.57
N GLN A 271 12.15 43.09 28.40
CA GLN A 271 10.79 43.59 28.21
C GLN A 271 9.78 42.81 29.05
N LEU A 272 9.95 41.48 29.14
CA LEU A 272 9.15 40.63 30.01
C LEU A 272 9.40 40.95 31.50
N GLN A 273 10.62 41.26 31.92
CA GLN A 273 10.90 41.56 33.33
C GLN A 273 10.38 42.95 33.75
N ASN A 274 10.32 43.88 32.80
CA ASN A 274 9.80 45.24 33.03
C ASN A 274 8.28 45.32 32.99
N SER A 275 7.57 44.37 32.35
CA SER A 275 6.10 44.35 32.33
C SER A 275 5.46 43.73 33.59
N TRP A 276 6.29 43.18 34.49
CA TRP A 276 5.87 42.59 35.76
C TRP A 276 6.23 43.48 36.97
N LYS A 277 6.72 44.69 36.71
CA LYS A 277 6.81 45.79 37.68
C LYS A 277 5.70 46.79 37.42
#